data_AF-A0A3Q3WZW1-F1
#
_entry.id   AF-A0A3Q3WZW1-F1
#
_cell.length_a   1.000
_cell.length_b   1.000
_cell.length_c   1.000
_cell.angle_alpha   90.00
_cell.angle_beta   90.00
_cell.angle_gamma   90.00
#
_symmetry.space_group_name_H-M   'P 1'
#
loop_
_entity.id
_entity.type
_entity.pdbx_description
1 polymer ?
#
loop_
_entity_poly.entity_id
_entity_poly.type
_entity_poly.pdbx_seq_one_letter_code
_entity_poly.pdbx_strand_id
1 'polypeptide(L)'
;MSLQWTAVAGFLYVEMGILVILCLPFISARRWQSIFNLRIWSRVAQLWNKVFLTMIVILTVLFLDAVREVRKYSGKEITKDAKLQANMFDHLHMKLFRAQRNLYISGFAVFLWLVMKRVVTLINQLASVSATIAALQVQADSANQTAQRYTEDNKMLKQTLMEGKGDKVTAEGMELLRREVEKLKEELKVSGDALKNSHSEGYVMKKQMEGLAREYDRLLKEHQELQNLQDSGNKKVD
;
A
#
# COMPACT_ATOMS: atom_id res chain seq x y z
N MET A 1 -38.78 6.63 22.35
CA MET A 1 -37.30 6.52 22.29
C MET A 1 -36.75 7.95 22.27
N SER A 2 -35.61 8.24 22.90
CA SER A 2 -35.00 9.57 22.69
C SER A 2 -34.49 9.67 21.24
N LEU A 3 -34.43 10.89 20.71
CA LEU A 3 -33.96 11.16 19.33
C LEU A 3 -32.55 10.61 19.07
N GLN A 4 -31.72 10.52 20.11
CA GLN A 4 -30.38 9.95 20.05
C GLN A 4 -30.43 8.45 19.68
N TRP A 5 -31.23 7.65 20.38
CA TRP A 5 -31.29 6.20 20.15
C TRP A 5 -31.98 5.85 18.82
N THR A 6 -32.89 6.68 18.33
CA THR A 6 -33.45 6.51 16.98
C THR A 6 -32.41 6.79 15.89
N ALA A 7 -31.53 7.78 16.09
CA ALA A 7 -30.44 8.06 15.15
C ALA A 7 -29.42 6.91 15.10
N VAL A 8 -29.05 6.35 16.27
CA VAL A 8 -28.15 5.18 16.34
C VAL A 8 -28.78 3.95 15.68
N ALA A 9 -30.08 3.71 15.89
CA ALA A 9 -30.78 2.62 15.23
C ALA A 9 -30.85 2.80 13.71
N GLY A 10 -31.12 4.02 13.22
CA GLY A 10 -31.07 4.34 11.79
C GLY A 10 -29.70 4.08 11.18
N PHE A 11 -28.64 4.51 11.87
CA PHE A 11 -27.27 4.23 11.47
C PHE A 11 -26.98 2.72 11.38
N LEU A 12 -27.38 1.95 12.39
CA LEU A 12 -27.25 0.49 12.40
C LEU A 12 -27.95 -0.18 11.20
N TYR A 13 -29.16 0.25 10.86
CA TYR A 13 -29.88 -0.31 9.71
C TYR A 13 -29.19 0.00 8.37
N VAL A 14 -28.63 1.21 8.24
CA VAL A 14 -27.83 1.57 7.06
C VAL A 14 -26.58 0.71 6.98
N GLU A 15 -25.87 0.50 8.09
CA GLU A 15 -24.71 -0.39 8.13
C GLU A 15 -25.06 -1.83 7.73
N MET A 16 -26.15 -2.39 8.27
CA MET A 16 -26.61 -3.72 7.89
C MET A 16 -26.92 -3.79 6.39
N GLY A 17 -27.64 -2.81 5.85
CA GLY A 17 -27.95 -2.76 4.43
C GLY A 17 -26.70 -2.74 3.55
N ILE A 18 -25.74 -1.87 3.89
CA ILE A 18 -24.47 -1.76 3.17
C ILE A 18 -23.66 -3.05 3.27
N LEU A 19 -23.57 -3.66 4.46
CA LEU A 19 -22.86 -4.92 4.67
C LEU A 19 -23.49 -6.07 3.89
N VAL A 20 -24.82 -6.19 3.89
CA VAL A 20 -25.51 -7.20 3.09
C VAL A 20 -25.20 -6.99 1.61
N ILE A 21 -25.28 -5.76 1.10
CA ILE A 21 -24.94 -5.45 -0.29
C ILE A 21 -23.49 -5.79 -0.63
N LEU A 22 -22.54 -5.52 0.27
CA LEU A 22 -21.12 -5.83 0.09
C LEU A 22 -20.82 -7.33 0.16
N CYS A 23 -21.51 -8.06 1.03
CA CYS A 23 -21.32 -9.50 1.22
C CYS A 23 -22.07 -10.35 0.20
N LEU A 24 -23.07 -9.79 -0.49
CA LEU A 24 -23.79 -10.52 -1.52
C LEU A 24 -22.86 -10.85 -2.70
N PRO A 25 -22.77 -12.13 -3.11
CA PRO A 25 -21.94 -12.55 -4.25
C PRO A 25 -22.47 -12.06 -5.61
N PHE A 26 -23.51 -11.22 -5.61
CA PHE A 26 -24.18 -10.72 -6.82
C PHE A 26 -23.32 -9.71 -7.60
N ILE A 27 -22.39 -9.02 -6.93
CA ILE A 27 -21.49 -8.04 -7.55
C ILE A 27 -20.11 -8.68 -7.66
N SER A 28 -19.69 -9.05 -8.88
CA SER A 28 -18.37 -9.66 -9.09
C SER A 28 -17.25 -8.73 -8.64
N ALA A 29 -16.14 -9.31 -8.15
CA ALA A 29 -14.94 -8.57 -7.74
C ALA A 29 -14.44 -7.60 -8.84
N ARG A 30 -14.67 -7.94 -10.11
CA ARG A 30 -14.32 -7.11 -11.27
C ARG A 30 -15.14 -5.83 -11.36
N ARG A 31 -16.43 -5.85 -10.99
CA ARG A 31 -17.30 -4.66 -10.96
C ARG A 31 -16.91 -3.73 -9.81
N TRP A 32 -16.67 -4.31 -8.63
CA TRP A 32 -16.16 -3.58 -7.48
C TRP A 32 -14.81 -2.92 -7.80
N GLN A 33 -13.90 -3.63 -8.45
CA GLN A 33 -12.62 -3.07 -8.89
C GLN A 33 -12.80 -1.85 -9.79
N SER A 34 -13.74 -1.85 -10.74
CA SER A 34 -13.99 -0.69 -11.59
C SER A 34 -14.52 0.51 -10.80
N ILE A 35 -15.39 0.28 -9.81
CA ILE A 35 -15.92 1.32 -8.92
C ILE A 35 -14.81 1.86 -7.99
N PHE A 36 -13.98 0.99 -7.44
CA PHE A 36 -12.88 1.34 -6.55
C PHE A 36 -11.68 2.00 -7.26
N ASN A 37 -11.53 1.77 -8.57
CA ASN A 37 -10.48 2.40 -9.37
C ASN A 37 -10.88 3.80 -9.89
N LEU A 38 -12.10 4.26 -9.59
CA LEU A 38 -12.48 5.64 -9.88
C LEU A 38 -11.65 6.61 -9.04
N ARG A 39 -11.20 7.70 -9.66
CA ARG A 39 -10.40 8.78 -9.00
C ARG A 39 -11.09 9.40 -7.78
N ILE A 40 -12.41 9.22 -7.68
CA ILE A 40 -13.24 9.66 -6.55
C ILE A 40 -13.00 8.75 -5.34
N TRP A 41 -12.87 7.43 -5.57
CA TRP A 41 -12.69 6.47 -4.50
C TRP A 41 -11.34 6.62 -3.80
N SER A 42 -10.27 6.96 -4.53
CA SER A 42 -8.96 7.19 -3.91
C SER A 42 -8.96 8.39 -2.94
N ARG A 43 -9.69 9.47 -3.27
CA ARG A 43 -9.89 10.60 -2.36
C ARG A 43 -10.76 10.24 -1.16
N VAL A 44 -11.84 9.48 -1.40
CA VAL A 44 -12.71 8.98 -0.33
C VAL A 44 -11.93 8.09 0.61
N ALA A 45 -11.12 7.16 0.11
CA ALA A 45 -10.30 6.23 0.89
C ALA A 45 -9.31 6.96 1.82
N GLN A 46 -8.71 8.07 1.37
CA GLN A 46 -7.83 8.89 2.21
C GLN A 46 -8.58 9.54 3.38
N LEU A 47 -9.81 10.01 3.15
CA LEU A 47 -10.66 10.58 4.20
C LEU A 47 -11.29 9.50 5.09
N TRP A 48 -11.45 8.29 4.56
CA TRP A 48 -12.19 7.20 5.20
C TRP A 48 -11.56 6.76 6.51
N ASN A 49 -10.23 6.73 6.61
CA ASN A 49 -9.56 6.41 7.88
C ASN A 49 -9.85 7.45 8.98
N LYS A 50 -9.92 8.73 8.62
CA LYS A 50 -10.24 9.80 9.59
C LYS A 50 -11.68 9.70 10.05
N VAL A 51 -12.62 9.58 9.11
CA VAL A 51 -14.06 9.42 9.40
C VAL A 51 -14.31 8.16 10.22
N PHE A 52 -13.66 7.04 9.87
CA PHE A 52 -13.74 5.79 10.59
C PHE A 52 -13.33 5.95 12.06
N LEU A 53 -12.18 6.59 12.31
CA LEU A 53 -11.65 6.78 13.66
C LEU A 53 -12.52 7.74 14.48
N THR A 54 -13.02 8.82 13.90
CA THR A 54 -13.95 9.72 14.59
C THR A 54 -15.26 9.00 14.93
N MET A 55 -15.80 8.23 13.98
CA MET A 55 -17.08 7.53 14.18
C MET A 55 -16.99 6.41 15.22
N ILE A 56 -15.92 5.61 15.21
CA ILE A 56 -15.75 4.52 16.20
C ILE A 56 -15.63 5.07 17.63
N VAL A 57 -14.98 6.22 17.81
CA VAL A 57 -14.89 6.89 19.12
C VAL A 57 -16.29 7.31 19.59
N ILE A 58 -17.08 7.94 18.72
CA ILE A 58 -18.46 8.35 19.04
C ILE A 58 -19.32 7.13 19.42
N LEU A 59 -19.29 6.07 18.61
CA LEU A 59 -20.07 4.85 18.87
C LEU A 59 -19.64 4.17 20.18
N THR A 60 -18.34 4.18 20.49
CA THR A 60 -17.82 3.60 21.73
C THR A 60 -18.25 4.41 22.95
N VAL A 61 -18.24 5.75 22.88
CA VAL A 61 -18.77 6.60 23.96
C VAL A 61 -20.26 6.33 24.18
N LEU A 62 -21.06 6.26 23.11
CA LEU A 62 -22.50 5.93 23.21
C LEU A 62 -22.74 4.53 23.78
N PHE A 63 -21.90 3.56 23.42
CA PHE A 63 -21.96 2.22 23.99
C PHE A 63 -21.63 2.23 25.49
N LEU A 64 -20.58 2.94 25.91
CA LEU A 64 -20.24 3.09 27.34
C LEU A 64 -21.35 3.81 28.12
N ASP A 65 -22.01 4.79 27.51
CA ASP A 65 -23.18 5.45 28.10
C ASP A 65 -24.35 4.47 28.28
N ALA A 66 -24.64 3.63 27.27
CA ALA A 66 -25.64 2.57 27.38
C ALA A 66 -25.29 1.57 28.49
N VAL A 67 -24.02 1.17 28.61
CA VAL A 67 -23.55 0.28 29.69
C VAL A 67 -23.76 0.91 31.05
N ARG A 68 -23.44 2.20 31.21
CA ARG A 68 -23.66 2.95 32.45
C ARG A 68 -25.14 3.04 32.78
N GLU A 69 -25.98 3.32 31.78
CA GLU A 69 -27.44 3.42 31.93
C GLU A 69 -28.03 2.08 32.38
N VAL A 70 -27.63 0.97 31.77
CA VAL A 70 -28.04 -0.38 32.19
C VAL A 70 -27.56 -0.70 33.60
N ARG A 71 -26.29 -0.42 33.95
CA ARG A 71 -25.77 -0.67 35.30
C ARG A 71 -26.47 0.17 36.36
N LYS A 72 -26.78 1.44 36.05
CA LYS A 72 -27.52 2.35 36.92
C LYS A 72 -28.92 1.82 37.23
N TYR A 73 -29.63 1.34 36.22
CA TYR A 73 -30.99 0.80 36.40
C TYR A 73 -31.01 -0.66 36.90
N SER A 74 -29.90 -1.39 36.80
CA SER A 74 -29.75 -2.77 37.27
C SER A 74 -29.15 -2.89 38.69
N GLY A 75 -28.64 -1.79 39.27
CA GLY A 75 -27.93 -1.78 40.55
C GLY A 75 -28.84 -1.91 41.79
N LYS A 76 -28.28 -2.54 42.83
CA LYS A 76 -28.92 -2.93 44.11
C LYS A 76 -29.53 -1.78 44.93
N GLU A 77 -29.17 -0.52 44.64
CA GLU A 77 -29.66 0.66 45.38
C GLU A 77 -31.15 0.93 45.13
N ILE A 78 -31.66 0.65 43.94
CA ILE A 78 -33.07 0.94 43.63
C ILE A 78 -34.01 -0.10 44.26
N THR A 79 -33.53 -1.31 44.54
CA THR A 79 -34.34 -2.39 45.10
C THR A 79 -34.75 -2.17 46.56
N LYS A 80 -34.03 -1.31 47.31
CA LYS A 80 -34.37 -0.99 48.71
C LYS A 80 -35.49 0.04 48.81
N ASP A 81 -35.49 1.07 47.97
CA ASP A 81 -36.50 2.13 48.00
C ASP A 81 -37.71 1.86 47.09
N ALA A 82 -37.55 1.15 45.97
CA ALA A 82 -38.65 0.88 45.03
C ALA A 82 -39.62 -0.23 45.47
N LYS A 83 -39.25 -1.05 46.48
CA LYS A 83 -40.14 -2.06 47.04
C LYS A 83 -41.27 -1.46 47.89
N LEU A 84 -41.14 -0.18 48.27
CA LEU A 84 -42.13 0.54 49.07
C LEU A 84 -43.33 1.07 48.25
N GLN A 85 -43.22 1.12 46.91
CA GLN A 85 -44.26 1.70 46.05
C GLN A 85 -44.38 0.93 44.72
N ALA A 86 -45.38 0.07 44.62
CA ALA A 86 -45.60 -0.84 43.47
C ALA A 86 -45.61 -0.12 42.10
N ASN A 87 -46.16 1.09 42.02
CA ASN A 87 -46.19 1.90 40.79
C ASN A 87 -44.81 2.37 40.30
N MET A 88 -43.81 2.45 41.20
CA MET A 88 -42.45 2.87 40.85
C MET A 88 -41.61 1.71 40.31
N PHE A 89 -41.93 0.49 40.71
CA PHE A 89 -41.28 -0.74 40.27
C PHE A 89 -41.52 -1.01 38.77
N ASP A 90 -42.77 -0.88 38.29
CA ASP A 90 -43.11 -1.05 36.87
C ASP A 90 -42.44 0.00 35.96
N HIS A 91 -42.41 1.25 36.41
CA HIS A 91 -41.70 2.33 35.72
C HIS A 91 -40.20 2.07 35.62
N LEU A 92 -39.62 1.36 36.59
CA LEU A 92 -38.21 1.01 36.62
C LEU A 92 -37.88 -0.13 35.67
N HIS A 93 -38.69 -1.20 35.69
CA HIS A 93 -38.59 -2.30 34.73
C HIS A 93 -38.68 -1.77 33.29
N MET A 94 -39.62 -0.86 33.03
CA MET A 94 -39.77 -0.26 31.71
C MET A 94 -38.56 0.59 31.27
N LYS A 95 -37.85 1.23 32.21
CA LYS A 95 -36.57 1.94 31.94
C LYS A 95 -35.41 0.97 31.74
N LEU A 96 -35.36 -0.13 32.50
CA LEU A 96 -34.34 -1.16 32.37
C LEU A 96 -34.41 -1.88 31.02
N PHE A 97 -35.60 -2.27 30.57
CA PHE A 97 -35.79 -2.86 29.23
C PHE A 97 -35.39 -1.89 28.11
N ARG A 98 -35.65 -0.60 28.30
CA ARG A 98 -35.22 0.44 27.35
C ARG A 98 -33.70 0.53 27.27
N ALA A 99 -33.03 0.57 28.41
CA ALA A 99 -31.56 0.63 28.49
C ALA A 99 -30.91 -0.64 27.92
N GLN A 100 -31.46 -1.83 28.19
CA GLN A 100 -30.97 -3.10 27.63
C GLN A 100 -31.06 -3.11 26.10
N ARG A 101 -32.18 -2.68 25.52
CA ARG A 101 -32.32 -2.57 24.06
C ARG A 101 -31.30 -1.60 23.45
N ASN A 102 -31.12 -0.44 24.08
CA ASN A 102 -30.17 0.57 23.63
C ASN A 102 -28.71 0.06 23.68
N LEU A 103 -28.39 -0.74 24.69
CA LEU A 103 -27.10 -1.43 24.80
C LEU A 103 -26.87 -2.39 23.63
N TYR A 104 -27.86 -3.21 23.26
CA TYR A 104 -27.73 -4.09 22.10
C TYR A 104 -27.56 -3.30 20.81
N ILE A 105 -28.39 -2.27 20.57
CA ILE A 105 -28.31 -1.45 19.36
C ILE A 105 -26.93 -0.79 19.21
N SER A 106 -26.43 -0.15 20.26
CA SER A 106 -25.10 0.50 20.23
C SER A 106 -23.96 -0.51 20.13
N GLY A 107 -24.06 -1.66 20.82
CA GLY A 107 -23.06 -2.73 20.74
C GLY A 107 -22.96 -3.34 19.35
N PHE A 108 -24.11 -3.62 18.72
CA PHE A 108 -24.13 -4.09 17.33
C PHE A 108 -23.61 -3.04 16.36
N ALA A 109 -23.90 -1.75 16.56
CA ALA A 109 -23.40 -0.69 15.68
C ALA A 109 -21.86 -0.60 15.73
N VAL A 110 -21.27 -0.64 16.93
CA VAL A 110 -19.80 -0.72 17.09
C VAL A 110 -19.24 -1.94 16.37
N PHE A 111 -19.85 -3.11 16.57
CA PHE A 111 -19.39 -4.36 15.95
C PHE A 111 -19.48 -4.31 14.42
N LEU A 112 -20.62 -3.93 13.86
CA LEU A 112 -20.83 -3.86 12.42
C LEU A 112 -19.95 -2.81 11.77
N TRP A 113 -19.68 -1.68 12.42
CA TRP A 113 -18.73 -0.69 11.92
C TRP A 113 -17.31 -1.27 11.74
N LEU A 114 -16.83 -2.07 12.71
CA LEU A 114 -15.54 -2.76 12.62
C LEU A 114 -15.54 -3.81 11.49
N VAL A 115 -16.61 -4.61 11.40
CA VAL A 115 -16.78 -5.61 10.33
C VAL A 115 -16.78 -4.94 8.97
N MET A 116 -17.47 -3.81 8.82
CA MET A 116 -17.56 -3.07 7.57
C MET A 116 -16.19 -2.56 7.12
N LYS A 117 -15.37 -2.02 8.02
CA LYS A 117 -13.97 -1.71 7.70
C LYS A 117 -13.21 -2.93 7.21
N ARG A 118 -13.33 -4.07 7.90
CA ARG A 118 -12.64 -5.31 7.49
C ARG A 118 -13.08 -5.75 6.09
N VAL A 119 -14.39 -5.79 5.83
CA VAL A 119 -14.95 -6.20 4.54
C VAL A 119 -14.46 -5.29 3.41
N VAL A 120 -14.55 -3.96 3.58
CA VAL A 120 -14.07 -3.02 2.55
C VAL A 120 -12.57 -3.18 2.29
N THR A 121 -11.75 -3.38 3.32
CA THR A 121 -10.30 -3.62 3.11
C THR A 121 -10.03 -4.91 2.35
N LEU A 122 -10.74 -5.99 2.66
CA LEU A 122 -10.60 -7.27 1.98
C LEU A 122 -11.04 -7.18 0.52
N ILE A 123 -12.13 -6.47 0.23
CA ILE A 123 -12.59 -6.29 -1.16
C ILE A 123 -11.58 -5.47 -1.97
N ASN A 124 -10.99 -4.42 -1.38
CA ASN A 124 -9.94 -3.64 -2.06
C ASN A 124 -8.69 -4.50 -2.33
N GLN A 125 -8.28 -5.34 -1.37
CA GLN A 125 -7.18 -6.28 -1.57
C GLN A 125 -7.50 -7.30 -2.67
N LEU A 126 -8.70 -7.88 -2.65
CA LEU A 126 -9.15 -8.83 -3.66
C LEU A 126 -9.20 -8.20 -5.06
N ALA A 127 -9.67 -6.96 -5.17
CA ALA A 127 -9.68 -6.20 -6.42
C ALA A 127 -8.25 -5.95 -6.95
N SER A 128 -7.32 -5.55 -6.09
CA SER A 128 -5.92 -5.35 -6.49
C SER A 128 -5.27 -6.66 -6.94
N VAL A 129 -5.48 -7.75 -6.21
CA VAL A 129 -4.92 -9.06 -6.55
C VAL A 129 -5.52 -9.57 -7.86
N SER A 130 -6.83 -9.39 -8.09
CA SER A 130 -7.48 -9.76 -9.34
C SER A 130 -6.92 -8.98 -10.55
N ALA A 131 -6.60 -7.70 -10.36
CA ALA A 131 -5.93 -6.89 -11.38
C ALA A 131 -4.54 -7.46 -11.74
N THR A 132 -3.75 -7.79 -10.71
CA THR A 132 -2.41 -8.34 -10.89
C THR A 132 -2.45 -9.70 -11.57
N ILE A 133 -3.39 -10.59 -11.19
CA ILE A 133 -3.58 -11.89 -11.84
C ILE A 133 -3.92 -11.72 -13.32
N ALA A 134 -4.83 -10.81 -13.66
CA ALA A 134 -5.19 -10.56 -15.06
C ALA A 134 -4.00 -10.04 -15.88
N ALA A 135 -3.18 -9.14 -15.31
CA ALA A 135 -1.97 -8.64 -15.96
C ALA A 135 -0.91 -9.73 -16.13
N LEU A 136 -0.69 -10.55 -15.09
CA LEU A 136 0.24 -11.69 -15.13
C LEU A 136 -0.18 -12.73 -16.16
N GLN A 137 -1.48 -12.99 -16.30
CA GLN A 137 -1.97 -13.94 -17.29
C GLN A 137 -1.72 -13.44 -18.73
N VAL A 138 -2.00 -12.17 -19.01
CA VAL A 138 -1.67 -11.55 -20.31
C VAL A 138 -0.16 -11.60 -20.57
N GLN A 139 0.66 -11.34 -19.55
CA GLN A 139 2.11 -11.41 -19.66
C GLN A 139 2.60 -12.85 -19.94
N ALA A 140 2.04 -13.85 -19.27
CA ALA A 140 2.35 -15.25 -19.47
C ALA A 140 1.96 -15.71 -20.89
N ASP A 141 0.77 -15.33 -21.36
CA ASP A 141 0.30 -15.64 -22.71
C ASP A 141 1.19 -14.98 -23.78
N SER A 142 1.57 -13.71 -23.59
CA SER A 142 2.48 -13.00 -24.49
C SER A 142 3.88 -13.63 -24.52
N ALA A 143 4.42 -14.04 -23.36
CA ALA A 143 5.71 -14.71 -23.28
C ALA A 143 5.67 -16.08 -23.97
N ASN A 144 4.58 -16.83 -23.79
CA ASN A 144 4.39 -18.12 -24.44
C ASN A 144 4.27 -17.99 -25.96
N GLN A 145 3.52 -17.01 -26.47
CA GLN A 145 3.46 -16.71 -27.90
C GLN A 145 4.83 -16.34 -28.47
N THR A 146 5.61 -15.55 -27.73
CA THR A 146 6.97 -15.16 -28.14
C THR A 146 7.91 -16.37 -28.18
N ALA A 147 7.83 -17.26 -27.18
CA ALA A 147 8.61 -18.50 -27.15
C ALA A 147 8.22 -19.46 -28.29
N GLN A 148 6.92 -19.57 -28.61
CA GLN A 148 6.45 -20.34 -29.77
C GLN A 148 7.00 -19.77 -31.08
N ARG A 149 6.91 -18.46 -31.29
CA ARG A 149 7.50 -17.79 -32.46
C ARG A 149 8.99 -18.06 -32.60
N TYR A 150 9.77 -17.90 -31.51
CA TYR A 150 11.19 -18.22 -31.56
C TYR A 150 11.48 -19.69 -31.89
N THR A 151 10.62 -20.60 -31.45
CA THR A 151 10.74 -22.03 -31.75
C THR A 151 10.44 -22.31 -33.23
N GLU A 152 9.40 -21.70 -33.78
CA GLU A 152 9.03 -21.78 -35.19
C GLU A 152 10.08 -21.14 -36.10
N ASP A 153 10.55 -19.94 -35.77
CA ASP A 153 11.61 -19.24 -36.50
C ASP A 153 12.90 -20.06 -36.48
N ASN A 154 13.30 -20.63 -35.34
CA ASN A 154 14.45 -21.54 -35.27
C ASN A 154 14.27 -22.78 -36.15
N LYS A 155 13.04 -23.32 -36.24
CA LYS A 155 12.75 -24.48 -37.09
C LYS A 155 12.84 -24.09 -38.56
N MET A 156 12.28 -22.95 -38.97
CA MET A 156 12.42 -22.42 -40.33
C MET A 156 13.88 -22.14 -40.68
N LEU A 157 14.63 -21.47 -39.80
CA LEU A 157 16.07 -21.24 -39.98
C LEU A 157 16.82 -22.55 -40.19
N LYS A 158 16.60 -23.55 -39.35
CA LYS A 158 17.21 -24.89 -39.53
C LYS A 158 16.81 -25.54 -40.85
N GLN A 159 15.54 -25.43 -41.25
CA GLN A 159 15.06 -25.98 -42.51
C GLN A 159 15.69 -25.26 -43.70
N THR A 160 15.76 -23.92 -43.71
CA THR A 160 16.45 -23.14 -44.77
C THR A 160 17.95 -23.42 -44.82
N LEU A 161 18.60 -23.66 -43.67
CA LEU A 161 20.00 -24.10 -43.61
C LEU A 161 20.20 -25.51 -44.18
N MET A 162 19.22 -26.41 -44.02
CA MET A 162 19.26 -27.77 -44.57
C MET A 162 18.81 -27.87 -46.03
N GLU A 163 17.84 -27.06 -46.45
CA GLU A 163 17.32 -26.99 -47.83
C GLU A 163 18.15 -26.07 -48.73
N GLY A 164 19.01 -25.23 -48.16
CA GLY A 164 20.04 -24.43 -48.82
C GLY A 164 21.12 -25.30 -49.47
N LYS A 165 20.71 -26.09 -50.45
CA LYS A 165 21.52 -26.93 -51.34
C LYS A 165 22.25 -26.01 -52.32
N GLY A 166 23.38 -25.48 -51.84
CA GLY A 166 24.33 -24.68 -52.60
C GLY A 166 25.67 -24.70 -51.89
N ASP A 167 26.29 -25.89 -51.82
CA ASP A 167 27.51 -26.28 -51.08
C ASP A 167 28.76 -25.37 -51.25
N LYS A 168 28.68 -24.28 -52.01
CA LYS A 168 29.77 -23.32 -52.22
C LYS A 168 29.47 -21.93 -51.65
N VAL A 169 28.23 -21.45 -51.74
CA VAL A 169 27.86 -20.10 -51.26
C VAL A 169 27.64 -20.09 -49.74
N THR A 170 27.12 -21.17 -49.18
CA THR A 170 26.88 -21.29 -47.72
C THR A 170 28.19 -21.45 -46.95
N ALA A 171 29.20 -22.10 -47.51
CA ALA A 171 30.51 -22.27 -46.88
C ALA A 171 31.29 -20.95 -46.83
N GLU A 172 31.32 -20.20 -47.94
CA GLU A 172 31.96 -18.88 -48.01
C GLU A 172 31.24 -17.84 -47.13
N GLY A 173 29.90 -17.86 -47.13
CA GLY A 173 29.09 -17.01 -46.26
C GLY A 173 29.26 -17.33 -44.78
N MET A 174 29.36 -18.62 -44.41
CA MET A 174 29.59 -19.05 -43.02
C MET A 174 31.02 -18.72 -42.53
N GLU A 175 32.02 -18.83 -43.40
CA GLU A 175 33.39 -18.36 -43.15
C GLU A 175 33.43 -16.84 -42.91
N LEU A 176 32.75 -16.05 -43.74
CA LEU A 176 32.65 -14.58 -43.57
C LEU A 176 31.94 -14.21 -42.28
N LEU A 177 30.81 -14.86 -41.98
CA LEU A 177 30.06 -14.63 -40.74
C LEU A 177 30.92 -14.96 -39.51
N ARG A 178 31.72 -16.03 -39.58
CA ARG A 178 32.62 -16.43 -38.50
C ARG A 178 33.75 -15.42 -38.29
N ARG A 179 34.28 -14.83 -39.37
CA ARG A 179 35.26 -13.72 -39.28
C ARG A 179 34.65 -12.45 -38.71
N GLU A 180 33.41 -12.12 -39.06
CA GLU A 180 32.71 -10.97 -38.45
C GLU A 180 32.43 -11.20 -36.97
N VAL A 181 32.02 -12.41 -36.57
CA VAL A 181 31.84 -12.76 -35.15
C VAL A 181 33.15 -12.65 -34.38
N GLU A 182 34.28 -13.12 -34.93
CA GLU A 182 35.59 -12.96 -34.28
C GLU A 182 36.04 -11.49 -34.24
N LYS A 183 35.82 -10.71 -35.30
CA LYS A 183 36.08 -9.25 -35.28
C LYS A 183 35.26 -8.53 -34.23
N LEU A 184 33.94 -8.77 -34.19
CA LEU A 184 33.04 -8.16 -33.23
C LEU A 184 33.38 -8.57 -31.79
N LYS A 185 33.82 -9.81 -31.59
CA LYS A 185 34.30 -10.29 -30.29
C LYS A 185 35.59 -9.60 -29.85
N GLU A 186 36.51 -9.38 -30.78
CA GLU A 186 37.75 -8.63 -30.50
C GLU A 186 37.45 -7.15 -30.22
N GLU A 187 36.58 -6.52 -31.01
CA GLU A 187 36.11 -5.14 -30.75
C GLU A 187 35.40 -5.02 -29.40
N LEU A 188 34.57 -6.00 -29.04
CA LEU A 188 33.90 -6.05 -27.73
C LEU A 188 34.91 -6.20 -26.59
N LYS A 189 35.96 -7.01 -26.78
CA LYS A 189 37.03 -7.19 -25.81
C LYS A 189 37.87 -5.92 -25.65
N VAL A 190 38.26 -5.29 -26.76
CA VAL A 190 38.98 -4.01 -26.76
C VAL A 190 38.14 -2.91 -26.09
N SER A 191 36.85 -2.80 -26.43
CA SER A 191 35.95 -1.85 -25.80
C SER A 191 35.73 -2.15 -24.32
N GLY A 192 35.68 -3.43 -23.93
CA GLY A 192 35.56 -3.86 -22.53
C GLY A 192 36.80 -3.51 -21.71
N ASP A 193 38.00 -3.76 -22.27
CA ASP A 193 39.27 -3.42 -21.63
C ASP A 193 39.46 -1.90 -21.52
N ALA A 194 39.06 -1.13 -22.55
CA ALA A 194 39.06 0.33 -22.51
C ALA A 194 38.10 0.88 -21.43
N LEU A 195 36.90 0.30 -21.31
CA LEU A 195 35.95 0.69 -20.27
C LEU A 195 36.47 0.38 -18.86
N LYS A 196 37.14 -0.77 -18.68
CA LYS A 196 37.74 -1.16 -17.41
C LYS A 196 38.88 -0.22 -17.00
N ASN A 197 39.71 0.20 -17.96
CA ASN A 197 40.77 1.17 -17.74
C ASN A 197 40.20 2.57 -17.42
N SER A 198 39.19 3.02 -18.15
CA SER A 198 38.50 4.28 -17.85
C SER A 198 37.86 4.28 -16.46
N HIS A 199 37.28 3.14 -16.04
CA HIS A 199 36.71 3.00 -14.71
C HIS A 199 37.79 3.02 -13.61
N SER A 200 38.96 2.39 -13.83
CA SER A 200 40.05 2.42 -12.85
C SER A 200 40.68 3.82 -12.74
N GLU A 201 40.86 4.53 -13.85
CA GLU A 201 41.29 5.92 -13.88
C GLU A 201 40.28 6.83 -13.17
N GLY A 202 38.98 6.66 -13.41
CA GLY A 202 37.92 7.38 -12.71
C GLY A 202 37.92 7.12 -11.20
N TYR A 203 38.19 5.89 -10.77
CA TYR A 203 38.32 5.54 -9.36
C TYR A 203 39.54 6.20 -8.71
N VAL A 204 40.69 6.22 -9.39
CA VAL A 204 41.91 6.90 -8.92
C VAL A 204 41.66 8.41 -8.81
N MET A 205 41.06 9.02 -9.84
CA MET A 205 40.73 10.43 -9.84
C MET A 205 39.75 10.80 -8.72
N LYS A 206 38.75 9.96 -8.45
CA LYS A 206 37.85 10.13 -7.32
C LYS A 206 38.60 10.14 -5.98
N LYS A 207 39.51 9.19 -5.76
CA LYS A 207 40.32 9.13 -4.54
C LYS A 207 41.25 10.34 -4.39
N GLN A 208 41.79 10.85 -5.50
CA GLN A 208 42.58 12.08 -5.52
C GLN A 208 41.73 13.32 -5.17
N MET A 209 40.51 13.44 -5.73
CA MET A 209 39.58 14.52 -5.41
C MET A 209 39.17 14.49 -3.93
N GLU A 210 38.89 13.31 -3.36
CA GLU A 210 38.60 13.15 -1.93
C GLU A 210 39.81 13.50 -1.03
N GLY A 211 41.03 13.28 -1.52
CA GLY A 211 42.25 13.76 -0.86
C GLY A 211 42.34 15.28 -0.87
N LEU A 212 42.14 15.89 -2.04
CA LEU A 212 42.21 17.35 -2.21
C LEU A 212 41.12 18.07 -1.42
N ALA A 213 39.89 17.54 -1.40
CA ALA A 213 38.79 18.09 -0.60
C ALA A 213 39.12 18.12 0.89
N ARG A 214 39.78 17.07 1.42
CA ARG A 214 40.21 17.03 2.83
C ARG A 214 41.28 18.06 3.15
N GLU A 215 42.26 18.25 2.27
CA GLU A 215 43.28 19.30 2.44
C GLU A 215 42.64 20.69 2.34
N TYR A 216 41.64 20.87 1.46
CA TYR A 216 40.90 22.13 1.36
C TYR A 216 40.11 22.43 2.64
N ASP A 217 39.40 21.45 3.21
CA ASP A 217 38.69 21.58 4.48
C ASP A 217 39.64 21.88 5.64
N ARG A 218 40.83 21.26 5.66
CA ARG A 218 41.86 21.53 6.65
C ARG A 218 42.37 22.98 6.53
N LEU A 219 42.69 23.42 5.32
CA LEU A 219 43.17 24.77 5.07
C LEU A 219 42.13 25.82 5.43
N LEU A 220 40.84 25.53 5.18
CA LEU A 220 39.74 26.40 5.58
C LEU A 220 39.63 26.54 7.10
N LYS A 221 39.82 25.45 7.85
CA LYS A 221 39.86 25.49 9.33
C LYS A 221 41.07 26.28 9.84
N GLU A 222 42.27 26.03 9.30
CA GLU A 222 43.47 26.79 9.67
C GLU A 222 43.28 28.28 9.36
N HIS A 223 42.66 28.62 8.23
CA HIS A 223 42.35 30.01 7.89
C HIS A 223 41.34 30.65 8.87
N GLN A 224 40.30 29.90 9.27
CA GLN A 224 39.32 30.36 10.24
C GLN A 224 39.92 30.54 11.65
N GLU A 225 40.80 29.64 12.08
CA GLU A 225 41.55 29.77 13.33
C GLU A 225 42.45 31.01 13.34
N LEU A 226 43.16 31.27 12.23
CA LEU A 226 43.99 32.48 12.08
C LEU A 226 43.15 33.76 12.10
N GLN A 227 41.98 33.79 11.45
CA GLN A 227 41.06 34.94 11.52
C GLN A 227 40.56 35.18 12.94
N ASN A 228 40.16 34.13 13.66
CA ASN A 228 39.72 34.25 15.05
C ASN A 228 40.83 34.76 15.98
N LEU A 229 42.09 34.34 15.76
CA LEU A 229 43.24 34.84 16.49
C LEU A 229 43.49 36.32 16.21
N GLN A 230 43.40 36.75 14.95
CA GLN A 230 43.53 38.15 14.55
C GLN A 230 42.44 39.04 15.19
N ASP A 231 41.19 38.59 15.19
CA ASP A 231 40.07 39.29 15.84
C ASP A 231 40.21 39.33 17.37
N SER A 232 40.75 38.28 17.99
CA SER A 232 41.03 38.25 19.42
C SER A 232 42.20 39.14 19.84
N GLY A 233 43.16 39.36 18.94
CA GLY A 233 44.26 40.30 19.11
C GLY A 233 43.80 41.76 19.06
N ASN A 234 42.85 42.07 18.18
CA ASN A 234 42.27 43.42 18.09
C ASN A 234 41.38 43.78 19.29
N LYS A 235 40.72 42.82 19.94
CA LYS A 235 39.87 43.07 21.14
C LYS A 235 40.63 43.28 22.45
N LYS A 236 41.96 43.11 22.47
CA LYS A 236 42.80 43.34 23.67
C LYS A 236 43.45 44.74 23.72
N VAL A 237 43.16 45.60 22.75
CA VAL A 237 43.77 46.94 22.62
C VAL A 237 42.76 48.09 22.89
N ASP A 238 41.52 47.77 23.27
CA ASP A 238 40.56 48.76 23.79
C ASP A 238 40.42 48.68 25.32
#